data_AF-A0AAE1P1G6-F1
#
_entry.id   AF-A0AAE1P1G6-F1
#
_cell.length_a   1.000
_cell.length_b   1.000
_cell.length_c   1.000
_cell.angle_alpha   90.00
_cell.angle_beta   90.00
_cell.angle_gamma   90.00
#
_symmetry.space_group_name_H-M   'P 1'
#
loop_
_entity.id
_entity.type
_entity.pdbx_description
1 polymer ?
#
loop_
_entity_poly.entity_id
_entity_poly.type
_entity_poly.pdbx_seq_one_letter_code
_entity_poly.pdbx_strand_id
1 'polypeptide(L)'
;MASVLMMTRLVLPGMMSGRSSSSKAGGAIVNLASVLAYYPLPHFGVYCATKAFVKSFSESLRWELSGMGVTVQTLTPFVVTTNMTDYTKFTATHGVLIPSASTYVTCALSTLGHAGCTTGYWPHGLQVRLESSDDVDDVGGVVVKARQTTTTTRIITTTTHTSFYRAPVALLAPDDVTGASMWGDWGPNQQCPEFTFASAFSLKVENNQIMFDSTALNGVSLVCRAGRRHGSVVGNVTSTVAPWGKWKATRECLPGEFLVGMQVRMEGMSASLLDNTATNDLNMSCEGGGVLNGGGEKWGSWGKWKKCPRGSAICGITTNVQEPQGPMLDDLALVTLRMDCCSL
;
A
#
# COMPACT_ATOMS: atom_id res chain seq x y z
N MET A 1 -2.79 6.83 -14.43
CA MET A 1 -1.31 6.70 -14.46
C MET A 1 -0.86 5.72 -15.54
N ALA A 2 -1.36 4.47 -15.56
CA ALA A 2 -0.98 3.46 -16.55
C ALA A 2 -1.11 3.91 -18.02
N SER A 3 -2.17 4.65 -18.36
CA SER A 3 -2.40 5.14 -19.73
C SER A 3 -1.24 5.97 -20.28
N VAL A 4 -0.72 6.94 -19.51
CA VAL A 4 0.39 7.81 -19.93
C VAL A 4 1.65 7.00 -20.19
N LEU A 5 1.95 6.03 -19.31
CA LEU A 5 3.11 5.14 -19.46
C LEU A 5 2.98 4.23 -20.69
N MET A 6 1.82 3.57 -20.83
CA MET A 6 1.57 2.61 -21.90
C MET A 6 1.57 3.30 -23.26
N MET A 7 0.87 4.44 -23.40
CA MET A 7 0.83 5.19 -24.66
C MET A 7 2.22 5.72 -25.04
N THR A 8 2.96 6.27 -24.08
CA THR A 8 4.35 6.73 -24.31
C THR A 8 5.21 5.57 -24.81
N ARG A 9 5.17 4.42 -24.14
CA ARG A 9 5.93 3.23 -24.53
C ARG A 9 5.58 2.72 -25.93
N LEU A 10 4.31 2.82 -26.33
CA LEU A 10 3.85 2.38 -27.65
C LEU A 10 4.31 3.31 -28.78
N VAL A 11 4.22 4.63 -28.59
CA VAL A 11 4.51 5.60 -29.67
C VAL A 11 5.99 5.95 -29.80
N LEU A 12 6.73 5.88 -28.69
CA LEU A 12 8.11 6.37 -28.63
C LEU A 12 9.07 5.65 -29.60
N PRO A 13 9.06 4.32 -29.77
CA PRO A 13 9.92 3.65 -30.75
C PRO A 13 9.69 4.13 -32.19
N GLY A 14 8.43 4.38 -32.56
CA GLY A 14 8.06 4.91 -33.88
C GLY A 14 8.56 6.34 -34.08
N MET A 15 8.42 7.19 -33.06
CA MET A 15 8.94 8.57 -33.09
C MET A 15 10.47 8.63 -33.21
N MET A 16 11.18 7.63 -32.66
CA MET A 16 12.65 7.54 -32.74
C MET A 16 13.15 6.95 -34.07
N SER A 17 12.36 6.09 -34.73
CA SER A 17 12.79 5.30 -35.90
C SER A 17 12.85 6.08 -37.22
N GLY A 18 12.21 7.25 -37.32
CA GLY A 18 12.17 8.01 -38.59
C GLY A 18 13.48 8.71 -38.99
N ARG A 19 14.57 8.57 -38.23
CA ARG A 19 15.82 9.36 -38.37
C ARG A 19 16.70 9.06 -39.60
N SER A 20 16.20 8.31 -40.59
CA SER A 20 16.95 8.03 -41.82
C SER A 20 16.79 9.15 -42.86
N SER A 21 17.86 9.93 -43.03
CA SER A 21 18.12 10.90 -44.10
C SER A 21 17.10 12.03 -44.38
N SER A 22 17.56 13.25 -44.12
CA SER A 22 17.20 14.51 -44.81
C SER A 22 15.81 15.17 -44.64
N SER A 23 14.86 14.64 -43.85
CA SER A 23 13.67 15.41 -43.47
C SER A 23 13.00 14.96 -42.15
N LYS A 24 13.10 15.82 -41.12
CA LYS A 24 12.27 15.88 -39.89
C LYS A 24 11.56 14.58 -39.46
N ALA A 25 12.28 13.63 -38.87
CA ALA A 25 11.66 12.70 -37.93
C ALA A 25 11.85 13.22 -36.51
N GLY A 26 10.88 14.03 -36.10
CA GLY A 26 10.68 14.45 -34.72
C GLY A 26 9.20 14.32 -34.39
N GLY A 27 8.90 14.08 -33.12
CA GLY A 27 7.53 13.94 -32.62
C GLY A 27 7.34 14.80 -31.38
N ALA A 28 6.08 15.00 -30.99
CA ALA A 28 5.75 15.68 -29.75
C ALA A 28 4.90 14.78 -28.86
N ILE A 29 5.28 14.66 -27.59
CA ILE A 29 4.50 14.01 -26.53
C ILE A 29 4.01 15.12 -25.61
N VAL A 30 2.70 15.33 -25.59
CA VAL A 30 2.05 16.33 -24.74
C VAL A 30 1.24 15.63 -23.67
N ASN A 31 1.69 15.73 -22.42
CA ASN A 31 1.03 15.11 -21.27
C ASN A 31 0.23 16.13 -20.47
N LEU A 32 -1.03 15.80 -20.16
CA LEU A 32 -1.95 16.65 -19.41
C LEU A 32 -1.89 16.36 -17.90
N ALA A 33 -1.21 17.22 -17.16
CA ALA A 33 -1.20 17.28 -15.71
C ALA A 33 -2.35 18.17 -15.19
N SER A 34 -2.08 18.97 -14.15
CA SER A 34 -3.00 19.91 -13.50
C SER A 34 -2.17 20.83 -12.59
N VAL A 35 -2.69 22.02 -12.25
CA VAL A 35 -2.11 22.83 -11.16
C VAL A 35 -2.13 22.08 -9.82
N LEU A 36 -3.09 21.17 -9.62
CA LEU A 36 -3.18 20.29 -8.44
C LEU A 36 -2.06 19.24 -8.37
N ALA A 37 -1.11 19.25 -9.31
CA ALA A 37 0.17 18.56 -9.16
C ALA A 37 1.10 19.25 -8.14
N TYR A 38 0.89 20.55 -7.89
CA TYR A 38 1.67 21.36 -6.95
C TYR A 38 0.93 21.57 -5.63
N TYR A 39 -0.38 21.81 -5.69
CA TYR A 39 -1.19 22.16 -4.53
C TYR A 39 -2.16 21.02 -4.19
N PRO A 40 -1.87 20.21 -3.14
CA PRO A 40 -2.76 19.14 -2.73
C PRO A 40 -4.03 19.71 -2.07
N LEU A 41 -5.20 19.23 -2.48
CA LEU A 41 -6.48 19.64 -1.89
C LEU A 41 -7.17 18.47 -1.15
N PRO A 42 -7.82 18.73 -0.01
CA PRO A 42 -8.70 17.76 0.65
C PRO A 42 -9.75 17.21 -0.34
N HIS A 43 -10.11 15.94 -0.19
CA HIS A 43 -11.04 15.20 -1.07
C HIS A 43 -10.56 14.94 -2.51
N PHE A 44 -9.46 15.55 -2.96
CA PHE A 44 -8.85 15.32 -4.27
C PHE A 44 -7.53 14.54 -4.20
N GLY A 45 -7.21 13.88 -3.08
CA GLY A 45 -5.90 13.28 -2.83
C GLY A 45 -5.39 12.35 -3.95
N VAL A 46 -6.22 11.39 -4.40
CA VAL A 46 -5.85 10.48 -5.50
C VAL A 46 -5.65 11.24 -6.81
N TYR A 47 -6.52 12.22 -7.10
CA TYR A 47 -6.40 13.04 -8.29
C TYR A 47 -5.09 13.86 -8.27
N CYS A 48 -4.81 14.59 -7.18
CA CYS A 48 -3.59 15.38 -7.00
C CYS A 48 -2.34 14.50 -7.14
N ALA A 49 -2.31 13.33 -6.48
CA ALA A 49 -1.22 12.38 -6.59
C ALA A 49 -1.00 11.89 -8.03
N THR A 50 -2.07 11.58 -8.76
CA THR A 50 -1.95 11.15 -10.17
C THR A 50 -1.42 12.26 -11.07
N LYS A 51 -1.74 13.53 -10.79
CA LYS A 51 -1.28 14.69 -11.55
C LYS A 51 0.16 15.05 -11.22
N ALA A 52 0.57 14.92 -9.95
CA ALA A 52 1.97 14.99 -9.53
C ALA A 52 2.83 13.91 -10.21
N PHE A 53 2.32 12.67 -10.30
CA PHE A 53 2.96 11.59 -11.05
C PHE A 53 3.17 11.96 -12.53
N VAL A 54 2.13 12.44 -13.22
CA VAL A 54 2.23 12.82 -14.64
C VAL A 54 3.27 13.91 -14.86
N LYS A 55 3.33 14.92 -13.97
CA LYS A 55 4.35 15.97 -14.03
C LYS A 55 5.76 15.38 -13.87
N SER A 56 6.00 14.65 -12.79
CA SER A 56 7.33 14.09 -12.48
C SER A 56 7.82 13.11 -13.57
N PHE A 57 6.93 12.25 -14.07
CA PHE A 57 7.22 11.34 -15.18
C PHE A 57 7.59 12.10 -16.46
N SER A 58 6.80 13.10 -16.85
CA SER A 58 7.02 13.86 -18.08
C SER A 58 8.30 14.70 -18.02
N GLU A 59 8.64 15.23 -16.84
CA GLU A 59 9.89 15.93 -16.59
C GLU A 59 11.10 15.01 -16.75
N SER A 60 11.05 13.81 -16.17
CA SER A 60 12.10 12.79 -16.32
C SER A 60 12.24 12.35 -17.77
N LEU A 61 11.11 12.04 -18.43
CA LEU A 61 11.07 11.64 -19.84
C LEU A 61 11.65 12.70 -20.77
N ARG A 62 11.41 13.98 -20.49
CA ARG A 62 11.99 15.09 -21.26
C ARG A 62 13.52 15.11 -21.16
N TRP A 63 14.07 14.85 -19.98
CA TRP A 63 15.52 14.76 -19.79
C TRP A 63 16.10 13.54 -20.51
N GLU A 64 15.43 12.39 -20.41
CA GLU A 64 15.83 11.15 -21.10
C GLU A 64 15.81 11.28 -22.63
N LEU A 65 14.82 11.99 -23.17
CA LEU A 65 14.66 12.21 -24.62
C LEU A 65 15.35 13.48 -25.13
N SER A 66 16.12 14.17 -24.28
CA SER A 66 16.85 15.37 -24.66
C SER A 66 17.88 15.06 -25.76
N GLY A 67 17.90 15.87 -26.82
CA GLY A 67 18.73 15.63 -28.00
C GLY A 67 18.25 14.49 -28.93
N MET A 68 17.19 13.77 -28.55
CA MET A 68 16.62 12.68 -29.35
C MET A 68 15.58 13.15 -30.39
N GLY A 69 15.36 14.46 -30.51
CA GLY A 69 14.44 15.05 -31.50
C GLY A 69 12.95 14.85 -31.18
N VAL A 70 12.63 14.36 -29.99
CA VAL A 70 11.26 14.23 -29.47
C VAL A 70 11.01 15.34 -28.46
N THR A 71 10.02 16.18 -28.72
CA THR A 71 9.60 17.25 -27.80
C THR A 71 8.65 16.66 -26.77
N VAL A 72 9.02 16.72 -25.49
CA VAL A 72 8.11 16.36 -24.40
C VAL A 72 7.65 17.63 -23.70
N GLN A 73 6.34 17.87 -23.69
CA GLN A 73 5.72 19.01 -23.02
C GLN A 73 4.68 18.55 -22.00
N THR A 74 4.69 19.18 -20.83
CA THR A 74 3.69 18.98 -19.79
C THR A 74 2.79 20.20 -19.68
N LEU A 75 1.48 19.98 -19.69
CA LEU A 75 0.48 21.04 -19.47
C LEU A 75 -0.12 20.94 -18.07
N THR A 76 -0.10 22.04 -17.31
CA THR A 76 -0.63 22.14 -15.93
C THR A 76 -1.75 23.17 -15.84
N PRO A 77 -2.93 22.91 -16.43
CA PRO A 77 -4.05 23.86 -16.41
C PRO A 77 -4.68 24.03 -15.03
N PHE A 78 -5.34 25.18 -14.84
CA PHE A 78 -6.43 25.38 -13.89
C PHE A 78 -7.76 24.86 -14.48
N VAL A 79 -8.88 25.30 -13.93
CA VAL A 79 -10.22 24.93 -14.38
C VAL A 79 -10.43 25.35 -15.84
N VAL A 80 -10.80 24.37 -16.68
CA VAL A 80 -11.19 24.56 -18.08
C VAL A 80 -12.60 24.00 -18.24
N THR A 81 -13.50 24.70 -18.93
CA THR A 81 -14.87 24.19 -19.09
C THR A 81 -14.87 22.96 -19.99
N THR A 82 -15.13 21.80 -19.40
CA THR A 82 -15.23 20.48 -20.04
C THR A 82 -16.35 19.67 -19.39
N ASN A 83 -16.73 18.53 -19.97
CA ASN A 83 -17.68 17.60 -19.34
C ASN A 83 -17.17 17.11 -17.95
N MET A 84 -15.85 17.13 -17.71
CA MET A 84 -15.28 16.80 -16.41
C MET A 84 -15.58 17.86 -15.35
N THR A 85 -15.85 19.11 -15.71
CA THR A 85 -16.08 20.19 -14.74
C THR A 85 -17.56 20.59 -14.63
N ASP A 86 -18.42 19.96 -15.44
CA ASP A 86 -19.81 20.34 -15.68
C ASP A 86 -20.75 20.15 -14.47
N TYR A 87 -20.27 19.50 -13.40
CA TYR A 87 -21.06 19.27 -12.18
C TYR A 87 -21.11 20.47 -11.22
N THR A 88 -20.39 21.56 -11.49
CA THR A 88 -20.38 22.74 -10.60
C THR A 88 -21.05 23.96 -11.22
N LYS A 89 -21.86 24.69 -10.45
CA LYS A 89 -22.38 26.02 -10.87
C LYS A 89 -21.27 27.05 -11.09
N PHE A 90 -20.08 26.81 -10.53
CA PHE A 90 -18.90 27.66 -10.66
C PHE A 90 -18.35 27.69 -12.10
N THR A 91 -18.49 26.58 -12.84
CA THR A 91 -18.03 26.46 -14.24
C THR A 91 -19.05 26.96 -15.27
N ALA A 92 -20.26 27.31 -14.85
CA ALA A 92 -21.30 27.89 -15.71
C ALA A 92 -21.00 29.36 -16.10
N THR A 93 -20.11 30.03 -15.35
CA THR A 93 -19.63 31.38 -15.67
C THR A 93 -18.36 31.29 -16.53
N HIS A 94 -18.53 31.36 -17.85
CA HIS A 94 -17.42 31.58 -18.78
C HIS A 94 -16.74 32.91 -18.46
N GLY A 95 -15.42 32.90 -18.24
CA GLY A 95 -14.67 34.09 -17.86
C GLY A 95 -13.21 34.02 -18.29
N VAL A 96 -12.48 35.12 -18.13
CA VAL A 96 -11.06 35.23 -18.54
C VAL A 96 -10.19 34.15 -17.87
N LEU A 97 -10.52 33.77 -16.64
CA LEU A 97 -9.80 32.77 -15.83
C LEU A 97 -10.27 31.33 -16.06
N ILE A 98 -11.42 31.12 -16.72
CA ILE A 98 -11.99 29.78 -16.97
C ILE A 98 -12.30 29.69 -18.47
N PRO A 99 -11.31 29.33 -19.30
CA PRO A 99 -11.48 29.25 -20.75
C PRO A 99 -12.36 28.07 -21.15
N SER A 100 -12.94 28.15 -22.35
CA SER A 100 -13.51 26.97 -23.00
C SER A 100 -12.43 25.99 -23.42
N ALA A 101 -12.80 24.70 -23.59
CA ALA A 101 -11.87 23.69 -24.07
C ALA A 101 -11.20 24.07 -25.41
N SER A 102 -11.95 24.66 -26.35
CA SER A 102 -11.43 25.09 -27.65
C SER A 102 -10.43 26.24 -27.53
N THR A 103 -10.74 27.25 -26.70
CA THR A 103 -9.83 28.36 -26.42
C THR A 103 -8.57 27.86 -25.74
N TYR A 104 -8.71 26.99 -24.73
CA TYR A 104 -7.58 26.42 -24.02
C TYR A 104 -6.65 25.64 -24.97
N VAL A 105 -7.19 24.77 -25.82
CA VAL A 105 -6.40 23.98 -26.78
C VAL A 105 -5.65 24.89 -27.76
N THR A 106 -6.29 25.94 -28.26
CA THR A 106 -5.67 26.89 -29.19
C THR A 106 -4.47 27.58 -28.54
N CYS A 107 -4.62 28.04 -27.29
CA CYS A 107 -3.52 28.63 -26.54
C CYS A 107 -2.45 27.59 -26.15
N ALA A 108 -2.84 26.37 -25.79
CA ALA A 108 -1.89 25.35 -25.37
C ALA A 108 -0.98 24.92 -26.52
N LEU A 109 -1.54 24.76 -27.73
CA LEU A 109 -0.77 24.42 -28.92
C LEU A 109 0.24 25.49 -29.32
N SER A 110 -0.05 26.78 -29.07
CA SER A 110 0.93 27.85 -29.36
C SER A 110 2.15 27.83 -28.43
N THR A 111 2.07 27.11 -27.32
CA THR A 111 3.22 26.92 -26.40
C THR A 111 4.08 25.71 -26.75
N LEU A 112 3.64 24.85 -27.68
CA LEU A 112 4.30 23.59 -27.99
C LEU A 112 5.71 23.82 -28.55
N GLY A 113 6.71 23.20 -27.92
CA GLY A 113 8.12 23.35 -28.28
C GLY A 113 8.80 24.61 -27.72
N HIS A 114 8.06 25.51 -27.08
CA HIS A 114 8.62 26.71 -26.44
C HIS A 114 8.89 26.53 -24.94
N ALA A 115 8.12 25.67 -24.27
CA ALA A 115 8.28 25.39 -22.85
C ALA A 115 8.11 23.90 -22.54
N GLY A 116 8.96 23.33 -21.68
CA GLY A 116 8.84 21.93 -21.25
C GLY A 116 7.68 21.69 -20.27
N CYS A 117 7.31 22.71 -19.49
CA CYS A 117 6.16 22.70 -18.58
C CYS A 117 5.48 24.06 -18.62
N THR A 118 4.17 24.11 -18.83
CA THR A 118 3.39 25.36 -18.93
C THR A 118 1.94 25.12 -18.55
N THR A 119 1.22 26.15 -18.14
CA THR A 119 -0.22 26.06 -17.89
C THR A 119 -1.03 25.93 -19.19
N GLY A 120 -0.44 26.26 -20.34
CA GLY A 120 -1.07 26.24 -21.67
C GLY A 120 -2.02 27.40 -21.94
N TYR A 121 -2.28 28.26 -20.95
CA TYR A 121 -3.16 29.42 -21.09
C TYR A 121 -2.65 30.55 -20.18
N TRP A 122 -2.33 31.71 -20.75
CA TRP A 122 -1.60 32.75 -20.02
C TRP A 122 -2.31 33.25 -18.74
N PRO A 123 -3.66 33.38 -18.65
CA PRO A 123 -4.33 33.76 -17.40
C PRO A 123 -4.15 32.72 -16.30
N HIS A 124 -4.08 31.43 -16.64
CA HIS A 124 -3.72 30.40 -15.67
C HIS A 124 -2.29 30.60 -15.15
N GLY A 125 -1.37 31.08 -15.99
CA GLY A 125 -0.02 31.43 -15.55
C GLY A 125 0.00 32.59 -14.56
N LEU A 126 -0.90 33.56 -14.73
CA LEU A 126 -1.10 34.64 -13.76
C LEU A 126 -1.69 34.11 -12.44
N GLN A 127 -2.67 33.20 -12.50
CA GLN A 127 -3.25 32.57 -11.30
C GLN A 127 -2.20 31.82 -10.48
N VAL A 128 -1.29 31.05 -11.12
CA VAL A 128 -0.16 30.43 -10.40
C VAL A 128 0.66 31.48 -9.65
N ARG A 129 0.97 32.60 -10.31
CA ARG A 129 1.85 33.62 -9.73
C ARG A 129 1.20 34.34 -8.54
N LEU A 130 -0.11 34.58 -8.62
CA LEU A 130 -0.89 35.16 -7.53
C LEU A 130 -1.00 34.20 -6.34
N GLU A 131 -1.30 32.92 -6.58
CA GLU A 131 -1.37 31.90 -5.51
C GLU A 131 0.02 31.62 -4.90
N SER A 132 1.10 31.67 -5.68
CA SER A 132 2.47 31.49 -5.16
C SER A 132 2.99 32.67 -4.31
N SER A 133 2.25 33.79 -4.25
CA SER A 133 2.65 34.95 -3.45
C SER A 133 2.29 34.78 -1.96
N ASP A 134 1.40 33.84 -1.62
CA ASP A 134 0.97 33.57 -0.25
C ASP A 134 1.77 32.43 0.44
N ASP A 135 2.63 31.72 -0.30
CA ASP A 135 3.49 30.63 0.19
C ASP A 135 5.00 30.98 0.08
N VAL A 136 5.44 32.02 0.79
CA VAL A 136 6.88 32.21 1.08
C VAL A 136 7.21 31.40 2.32
N ASP A 137 7.40 30.08 2.17
CA ASP A 137 8.13 29.24 3.17
C ASP A 137 8.36 27.77 2.72
N ASP A 138 8.59 27.42 1.44
CA ASP A 138 9.16 26.08 1.14
C ASP A 138 9.87 25.90 -0.23
N VAL A 139 10.58 26.92 -0.70
CA VAL A 139 11.47 26.82 -1.87
C VAL A 139 12.93 26.85 -1.43
N GLY A 140 13.31 25.89 -0.60
CA GLY A 140 14.69 25.58 -0.24
C GLY A 140 14.88 24.08 -0.27
N GLY A 141 15.86 23.60 -1.04
CA GLY A 141 16.05 22.18 -1.35
C GLY A 141 15.89 21.25 -0.15
N VAL A 142 15.29 20.09 -0.39
CA VAL A 142 15.08 19.04 0.60
C VAL A 142 16.44 18.49 1.06
N VAL A 143 17.03 19.15 2.05
CA VAL A 143 17.91 18.55 3.05
C VAL A 143 17.04 18.41 4.29
N VAL A 144 16.57 17.19 4.55
CA VAL A 144 15.83 16.87 5.76
C VAL A 144 16.79 17.00 6.95
N LYS A 145 16.84 18.19 7.55
CA LYS A 145 17.43 18.37 8.87
C LYS A 145 16.33 18.09 9.89
N ALA A 146 16.28 16.84 10.37
CA ALA A 146 15.34 16.43 11.40
C ALA A 146 15.57 17.27 12.67
N ARG A 147 14.63 18.18 12.97
CA ARG A 147 14.52 18.81 14.28
C ARG A 147 13.44 18.04 15.03
N GLN A 148 13.85 17.25 16.02
CA GLN A 148 12.93 16.55 16.90
C GLN A 148 12.18 17.57 17.75
N THR A 149 10.89 17.74 17.48
CA THR A 149 9.92 18.27 18.44
C THR A 149 8.84 17.22 18.63
N THR A 150 8.79 16.69 19.84
CA THR A 150 7.86 15.67 20.33
C THR A 150 6.45 16.22 20.42
N THR A 151 5.64 15.95 19.39
CA THR A 151 4.17 15.94 19.48
C THR A 151 3.70 14.72 18.69
N THR A 152 2.99 13.82 19.36
CA THR A 152 2.64 12.47 18.90
C THR A 152 1.55 12.50 17.83
N THR A 153 1.90 12.91 16.61
CA THR A 153 1.09 12.68 15.43
C THR A 153 1.52 11.34 14.82
N ARG A 154 0.58 10.40 14.64
CA ARG A 154 0.84 9.14 13.91
C ARG A 154 1.26 9.48 12.47
N ILE A 155 2.56 9.50 12.21
CA ILE A 155 3.11 9.68 10.86
C ILE A 155 3.01 8.33 10.14
N ILE A 156 2.05 8.20 9.23
CA ILE A 156 2.04 7.08 8.27
C ILE A 156 3.01 7.44 7.15
N THR A 157 4.28 7.07 7.31
CA THR A 157 5.27 7.19 6.23
C THR A 157 5.01 6.09 5.21
N THR A 158 4.28 6.38 4.14
CA THR A 158 4.23 5.51 2.96
C THR A 158 5.44 5.80 2.06
N THR A 159 6.64 5.45 2.53
CA THR A 159 7.76 5.28 1.62
C THR A 159 7.43 4.08 0.74
N THR A 160 7.45 4.22 -0.58
CA THR A 160 7.64 3.09 -1.48
C THR A 160 9.06 2.55 -1.26
N HIS A 161 9.29 1.92 -0.12
CA HIS A 161 10.19 0.78 -0.12
C HIS A 161 9.59 -0.16 -1.14
N THR A 162 10.25 -0.31 -2.29
CA THR A 162 10.37 -1.60 -2.93
C THR A 162 10.95 -2.56 -1.89
N SER A 163 10.16 -2.95 -0.89
CA SER A 163 10.42 -4.18 -0.19
C SER A 163 10.33 -5.25 -1.26
N PHE A 164 11.38 -6.06 -1.33
CA PHE A 164 11.46 -7.31 -2.07
C PHE A 164 10.45 -8.32 -1.51
N TYR A 165 9.19 -7.93 -1.35
CA TYR A 165 8.12 -8.81 -0.93
C TYR A 165 7.85 -9.75 -2.09
N ARG A 166 7.98 -11.04 -1.80
CA ARG A 166 7.69 -12.09 -2.75
C ARG A 166 6.18 -12.11 -2.98
N ALA A 167 5.77 -12.14 -4.25
CA ALA A 167 4.37 -12.28 -4.58
C ALA A 167 3.83 -13.63 -4.06
N PRO A 168 2.81 -13.64 -3.18
CA PRO A 168 2.25 -14.88 -2.67
C PRO A 168 1.47 -15.62 -3.76
N VAL A 169 1.58 -16.96 -3.76
CA VAL A 169 0.82 -17.84 -4.68
C VAL A 169 -0.58 -18.15 -4.14
N ALA A 170 -0.79 -18.00 -2.84
CA ALA A 170 -2.09 -18.16 -2.18
C ALA A 170 -2.11 -17.40 -0.85
N LEU A 171 -3.31 -17.10 -0.37
CA LEU A 171 -3.57 -16.50 0.93
C LEU A 171 -4.38 -17.48 1.77
N LEU A 172 -3.89 -17.79 2.98
CA LEU A 172 -4.62 -18.55 3.97
C LEU A 172 -5.39 -17.57 4.86
N ALA A 173 -6.71 -17.68 4.86
CA ALA A 173 -7.58 -16.90 5.73
C ALA A 173 -8.73 -17.79 6.24
N PRO A 174 -9.23 -17.61 7.48
CA PRO A 174 -10.43 -18.29 7.96
C PRO A 174 -11.66 -18.05 7.06
N ASP A 175 -12.69 -18.91 7.14
CA ASP A 175 -13.90 -18.74 6.32
C ASP A 175 -14.76 -17.55 6.77
N ASP A 176 -14.84 -17.27 8.08
CA ASP A 176 -15.64 -16.18 8.66
C ASP A 176 -14.91 -14.83 8.72
N VAL A 177 -14.01 -14.57 7.76
CA VAL A 177 -13.27 -13.29 7.71
C VAL A 177 -14.20 -12.13 7.43
N THR A 178 -15.37 -12.31 6.80
CA THR A 178 -16.28 -11.20 6.47
C THR A 178 -16.83 -10.50 7.71
N GLY A 179 -17.19 -11.23 8.77
CA GLY A 179 -17.62 -10.65 10.05
C GLY A 179 -16.45 -10.16 10.91
N ALA A 180 -15.37 -10.93 10.99
CA ALA A 180 -14.17 -10.58 11.74
C ALA A 180 -13.41 -9.39 11.13
N SER A 181 -13.53 -9.13 9.83
CA SER A 181 -12.89 -7.98 9.16
C SER A 181 -13.60 -6.65 9.41
N MET A 182 -14.80 -6.67 9.99
CA MET A 182 -15.54 -5.46 10.37
C MET A 182 -15.02 -4.82 11.66
N TRP A 183 -14.22 -5.56 12.44
CA TRP A 183 -13.71 -5.15 13.73
C TRP A 183 -12.18 -5.29 13.75
N GLY A 184 -11.49 -4.29 14.30
CA GLY A 184 -10.03 -4.25 14.40
C GLY A 184 -9.28 -3.83 13.13
N ASP A 185 -8.03 -3.42 13.32
CA ASP A 185 -7.19 -2.86 12.28
C ASP A 185 -6.17 -3.89 11.76
N TRP A 186 -6.07 -3.99 10.43
CA TRP A 186 -5.06 -4.83 9.80
C TRP A 186 -3.67 -4.23 9.99
N GLY A 187 -2.79 -5.02 10.59
CA GLY A 187 -1.37 -4.73 10.71
C GLY A 187 -0.61 -4.77 9.38
N PRO A 188 0.69 -4.42 9.40
CA PRO A 188 1.53 -4.55 8.23
C PRO A 188 1.71 -6.04 7.87
N ASN A 189 1.72 -6.34 6.56
CA ASN A 189 2.12 -7.66 6.11
C ASN A 189 3.64 -7.84 6.33
N GLN A 190 4.00 -8.87 7.08
CA GLN A 190 5.38 -9.18 7.44
C GLN A 190 5.77 -10.52 6.82
N GLN A 191 6.68 -10.48 5.85
CA GLN A 191 7.19 -11.67 5.18
C GLN A 191 8.57 -12.06 5.70
N CYS A 192 8.83 -13.36 5.69
CA CYS A 192 10.16 -13.91 5.83
C CYS A 192 11.10 -13.35 4.73
N PRO A 193 12.39 -13.17 5.03
CA PRO A 193 13.40 -12.76 4.05
C PRO A 193 13.42 -13.64 2.80
N GLU A 194 13.99 -13.14 1.69
CA GLU A 194 14.04 -13.87 0.42
C GLU A 194 14.60 -15.29 0.59
N PHE A 195 13.96 -16.25 -0.10
CA PHE A 195 14.32 -17.68 -0.07
C PHE A 195 14.22 -18.35 1.32
N THR A 196 13.51 -17.74 2.27
CA THR A 196 13.23 -18.33 3.59
C THR A 196 11.74 -18.52 3.81
N PHE A 197 11.39 -19.49 4.66
CA PHE A 197 10.01 -19.86 4.94
C PHE A 197 9.81 -20.10 6.44
N ALA A 198 8.56 -19.96 6.88
CA ALA A 198 8.19 -20.19 8.26
C ALA A 198 8.31 -21.69 8.57
N SER A 199 9.07 -22.03 9.60
CA SER A 199 9.31 -23.41 10.06
C SER A 199 8.82 -23.66 11.48
N ALA A 200 8.57 -22.58 12.22
CA ALA A 200 8.09 -22.62 13.58
C ALA A 200 7.26 -21.37 13.88
N PHE A 201 6.48 -21.42 14.95
CA PHE A 201 5.70 -20.27 15.43
C PHE A 201 5.62 -20.23 16.96
N SER A 202 5.33 -19.06 17.50
CA SER A 202 4.99 -18.87 18.91
C SER A 202 3.77 -17.97 19.04
N LEU A 203 3.00 -18.18 20.11
CA LEU A 203 1.82 -17.40 20.45
C LEU A 203 2.10 -16.50 21.64
N LYS A 204 1.56 -15.27 21.63
CA LYS A 204 1.53 -14.39 22.78
C LYS A 204 0.16 -14.48 23.42
N VAL A 205 0.09 -15.01 24.64
CA VAL A 205 -1.16 -15.30 25.35
C VAL A 205 -1.04 -14.79 26.77
N GLU A 206 -2.12 -14.26 27.31
CA GLU A 206 -2.18 -13.85 28.71
C GLU A 206 -2.49 -15.06 29.60
N ASN A 207 -1.75 -15.22 30.69
CA ASN A 207 -2.01 -16.30 31.63
C ASN A 207 -2.93 -15.76 32.72
N ASN A 208 -4.21 -16.17 32.67
CA ASN A 208 -5.23 -16.13 33.72
C ASN A 208 -4.86 -15.29 34.97
N GLN A 209 -5.21 -14.01 34.97
CA GLN A 209 -5.42 -13.27 36.23
C GLN A 209 -6.90 -13.39 36.60
N ILE A 210 -7.11 -14.20 37.64
CA ILE A 210 -8.27 -14.32 38.52
C ILE A 210 -9.43 -13.33 38.24
N MET A 211 -10.54 -13.89 37.74
CA MET A 211 -11.92 -13.38 37.84
C MET A 211 -12.21 -12.04 37.16
N PHE A 212 -12.21 -11.99 35.82
CA PHE A 212 -13.23 -11.39 34.94
C PHE A 212 -12.63 -11.33 33.53
N ASP A 213 -13.23 -12.08 32.58
CA ASP A 213 -12.89 -12.14 31.14
C ASP A 213 -11.47 -12.68 30.82
N SER A 214 -11.38 -13.71 29.95
CA SER A 214 -10.12 -14.36 29.58
C SER A 214 -9.68 -13.84 28.22
N THR A 215 -8.84 -12.82 28.24
CA THR A 215 -8.42 -12.07 27.06
C THR A 215 -7.72 -12.97 26.03
N ALA A 216 -8.14 -12.86 24.78
CA ALA A 216 -7.83 -13.75 23.67
C ALA A 216 -6.34 -13.78 23.26
N LEU A 217 -6.02 -14.47 22.15
CA LEU A 217 -4.68 -14.46 21.56
C LEU A 217 -4.24 -13.01 21.31
N ASN A 218 -3.02 -12.64 21.70
CA ASN A 218 -2.52 -11.26 21.60
C ASN A 218 -1.46 -11.06 20.51
N GLY A 219 -0.89 -12.16 19.99
CA GLY A 219 0.09 -12.07 18.93
C GLY A 219 0.59 -13.41 18.44
N VAL A 220 1.13 -13.41 17.22
CA VAL A 220 1.73 -14.56 16.56
C VAL A 220 3.07 -14.15 15.98
N SER A 221 4.10 -14.95 16.25
CA SER A 221 5.45 -14.79 15.71
C SER A 221 5.81 -16.02 14.90
N LEU A 222 6.35 -15.82 13.69
CA LEU A 222 6.84 -16.88 12.82
C LEU A 222 8.37 -16.89 12.83
N VAL A 223 8.98 -18.07 12.85
CA VAL A 223 10.43 -18.27 12.76
C VAL A 223 10.79 -18.68 11.33
N CYS A 224 11.56 -17.83 10.66
CA CYS A 224 11.99 -18.01 9.28
C CYS A 224 13.31 -18.76 9.20
N ARG A 225 13.36 -19.81 8.36
CA ARG A 225 14.57 -20.61 8.10
C ARG A 225 14.90 -20.66 6.62
N ALA A 226 16.18 -20.71 6.30
CA ALA A 226 16.70 -20.79 4.93
C ALA A 226 16.94 -22.26 4.50
N GLY A 227 16.22 -22.73 3.48
CA GLY A 227 16.48 -24.04 2.85
C GLY A 227 16.06 -25.29 3.65
N ARG A 228 16.00 -26.44 2.96
CA ARG A 228 15.51 -27.74 3.49
C ARG A 228 16.55 -28.56 4.26
N ARG A 229 17.85 -28.22 4.19
CA ARG A 229 18.93 -28.94 4.89
C ARG A 229 19.36 -28.18 6.13
N HIS A 230 18.75 -28.50 7.28
CA HIS A 230 19.11 -27.98 8.60
C HIS A 230 19.45 -26.47 8.61
N GLY A 231 18.66 -25.71 7.86
CA GLY A 231 18.89 -24.31 7.58
C GLY A 231 18.96 -23.46 8.85
N SER A 232 19.92 -22.54 8.91
CA SER A 232 20.02 -21.59 10.00
C SER A 232 18.73 -20.76 10.12
N VAL A 233 18.31 -20.50 11.35
CA VAL A 233 17.27 -19.51 11.65
C VAL A 233 17.79 -18.15 11.20
N VAL A 234 17.04 -17.51 10.30
CA VAL A 234 17.40 -16.20 9.74
C VAL A 234 16.81 -15.08 10.58
N GLY A 235 15.64 -15.30 11.16
CA GLY A 235 14.99 -14.33 12.05
C GLY A 235 13.54 -14.70 12.34
N ASN A 236 12.89 -13.84 13.12
CA ASN A 236 11.48 -13.96 13.45
C ASN A 236 10.71 -12.79 12.84
N VAL A 237 9.47 -13.04 12.41
CA VAL A 237 8.57 -12.02 11.86
C VAL A 237 7.25 -12.00 12.62
N THR A 238 6.77 -10.80 12.92
CA THR A 238 5.52 -10.53 13.63
C THR A 238 4.84 -9.33 12.98
N SER A 239 3.55 -9.44 12.65
CA SER A 239 2.69 -8.30 12.29
C SER A 239 2.35 -7.46 13.55
N THR A 240 1.23 -6.75 13.59
CA THR A 240 0.73 -6.10 14.81
C THR A 240 0.54 -7.12 15.94
N VAL A 241 1.07 -6.78 17.12
CA VAL A 241 1.01 -7.60 18.34
C VAL A 241 0.48 -6.70 19.46
N ALA A 242 -0.50 -7.19 20.21
CA ALA A 242 -1.02 -6.51 21.39
C ALA A 242 0.04 -6.46 22.51
N PRO A 243 0.04 -5.41 23.36
CA PRO A 243 1.07 -5.20 24.37
C PRO A 243 1.02 -6.26 25.49
N TRP A 244 -0.16 -6.79 25.79
CA TRP A 244 -0.41 -7.71 26.90
C TRP A 244 -0.03 -9.18 26.58
N GLY A 245 0.02 -10.01 27.63
CA GLY A 245 0.38 -11.43 27.55
C GLY A 245 1.88 -11.73 27.44
N LYS A 246 2.22 -13.04 27.50
CA LYS A 246 3.58 -13.56 27.40
C LYS A 246 3.72 -14.50 26.21
N TRP A 247 4.88 -14.47 25.56
CA TRP A 247 5.20 -15.42 24.50
C TRP A 247 5.35 -16.83 25.07
N LYS A 248 4.60 -17.78 24.52
CA LYS A 248 4.70 -19.21 24.83
C LYS A 248 5.90 -19.82 24.10
N ALA A 249 6.27 -21.03 24.50
CA ALA A 249 7.33 -21.80 23.86
C ALA A 249 7.06 -21.99 22.36
N THR A 250 8.10 -21.79 21.55
CA THR A 250 8.06 -21.97 20.10
C THR A 250 7.72 -23.42 19.76
N ARG A 251 6.81 -23.60 18.80
CA ARG A 251 6.45 -24.88 18.20
C ARG A 251 7.08 -24.97 16.83
N GLU A 252 7.92 -25.97 16.59
CA GLU A 252 8.66 -26.13 15.34
C GLU A 252 8.32 -27.44 14.62
N CYS A 253 8.37 -27.41 13.29
CA CYS A 253 8.32 -28.60 12.47
C CYS A 253 9.62 -29.41 12.58
N LEU A 254 9.60 -30.63 12.07
CA LEU A 254 10.82 -31.45 11.99
C LEU A 254 11.89 -30.73 11.15
N PRO A 255 13.20 -31.00 11.41
CA PRO A 255 14.26 -30.35 10.67
C PRO A 255 14.13 -30.51 9.15
N GLY A 256 14.08 -29.38 8.44
CA GLY A 256 13.95 -29.35 6.99
C GLY A 256 12.52 -29.22 6.46
N GLU A 257 11.52 -29.23 7.35
CA GLU A 257 10.12 -28.99 7.01
C GLU A 257 9.72 -27.53 7.24
N PHE A 258 8.68 -27.11 6.51
CA PHE A 258 8.07 -25.79 6.64
C PHE A 258 6.59 -25.90 7.03
N LEU A 259 6.06 -24.80 7.55
CA LEU A 259 4.65 -24.63 7.85
C LEU A 259 3.90 -24.47 6.53
N VAL A 260 2.85 -25.27 6.32
CA VAL A 260 2.08 -25.32 5.07
C VAL A 260 0.59 -25.16 5.28
N GLY A 261 0.13 -25.00 6.51
CA GLY A 261 -1.28 -24.81 6.78
C GLY A 261 -1.55 -24.27 8.17
N MET A 262 -2.73 -23.67 8.31
CA MET A 262 -3.21 -23.12 9.55
C MET A 262 -4.66 -23.54 9.81
N GLN A 263 -4.99 -23.63 11.09
CA GLN A 263 -6.36 -23.80 11.58
C GLN A 263 -6.52 -22.89 12.77
N VAL A 264 -7.56 -22.06 12.76
CA VAL A 264 -7.77 -21.06 13.79
C VAL A 264 -8.94 -21.49 14.67
N ARG A 265 -8.83 -21.23 15.97
CA ARG A 265 -9.90 -21.43 16.93
C ARG A 265 -10.53 -20.08 17.28
N MET A 266 -11.81 -19.95 17.03
CA MET A 266 -12.57 -18.73 17.25
C MET A 266 -13.92 -19.07 17.88
N GLU A 267 -14.47 -18.13 18.62
CA GLU A 267 -15.89 -18.17 18.99
C GLU A 267 -16.73 -17.73 17.79
N GLY A 268 -17.72 -18.55 17.43
CA GLY A 268 -18.64 -18.23 16.33
C GLY A 268 -19.80 -17.40 16.82
N MET A 269 -20.40 -16.59 15.96
CA MET A 269 -21.66 -15.89 16.25
C MET A 269 -22.71 -16.89 16.75
N SER A 270 -23.01 -16.89 18.04
CA SER A 270 -24.32 -17.35 18.51
C SER A 270 -25.37 -16.34 18.03
N ALA A 271 -26.60 -16.78 17.79
CA ALA A 271 -27.69 -16.00 17.20
C ALA A 271 -28.22 -14.83 18.07
N SER A 272 -27.41 -14.31 18.99
CA SER A 272 -27.62 -13.14 19.83
C SER A 272 -26.72 -12.01 19.32
N LEU A 273 -27.34 -10.91 18.91
CA LEU A 273 -26.78 -9.78 18.15
C LEU A 273 -25.59 -9.01 18.76
N LEU A 274 -24.95 -9.49 19.83
CA LEU A 274 -23.89 -8.78 20.57
C LEU A 274 -22.97 -9.76 21.35
N ASP A 275 -21.87 -10.26 20.75
CA ASP A 275 -20.51 -10.44 21.33
C ASP A 275 -19.54 -11.17 20.36
N ASN A 276 -18.28 -11.38 20.78
CA ASN A 276 -17.05 -11.00 20.07
C ASN A 276 -16.35 -12.12 19.28
N THR A 277 -15.99 -11.85 18.03
CA THR A 277 -15.17 -12.75 17.20
C THR A 277 -13.67 -12.56 17.48
N ALA A 278 -13.17 -13.11 18.59
CA ALA A 278 -11.74 -13.10 18.90
C ALA A 278 -11.07 -14.45 18.58
N THR A 279 -9.80 -14.41 18.17
CA THR A 279 -9.00 -15.62 17.97
C THR A 279 -8.48 -16.13 19.31
N ASN A 280 -8.81 -17.37 19.66
CA ASN A 280 -8.42 -17.97 20.94
C ASN A 280 -7.19 -18.87 20.81
N ASP A 281 -7.02 -19.56 19.69
CA ASP A 281 -5.89 -20.47 19.47
C ASP A 281 -5.57 -20.63 17.97
N LEU A 282 -4.38 -21.14 17.68
CA LEU A 282 -3.86 -21.36 16.34
C LEU A 282 -3.09 -22.69 16.28
N ASN A 283 -3.54 -23.58 15.41
CA ASN A 283 -2.82 -24.78 15.03
C ASN A 283 -2.17 -24.59 13.65
N MET A 284 -1.03 -25.24 13.47
CA MET A 284 -0.33 -25.25 12.17
C MET A 284 0.03 -26.66 11.75
N SER A 285 0.09 -26.89 10.44
CA SER A 285 0.52 -28.15 9.86
C SER A 285 1.85 -28.00 9.12
N CYS A 286 2.72 -29.00 9.24
CA CYS A 286 4.01 -29.09 8.58
C CYS A 286 3.92 -29.83 7.23
N GLU A 287 4.92 -29.62 6.36
CA GLU A 287 5.03 -30.29 5.05
C GLU A 287 4.96 -31.83 5.19
N GLY A 288 5.59 -32.40 6.23
CA GLY A 288 5.58 -33.83 6.54
C GLY A 288 4.29 -34.36 7.17
N GLY A 289 3.26 -33.52 7.31
CA GLY A 289 1.96 -33.90 7.88
C GLY A 289 1.86 -33.78 9.41
N GLY A 290 2.94 -33.40 10.09
CA GLY A 290 2.91 -33.08 11.51
C GLY A 290 1.96 -31.92 11.83
N VAL A 291 1.26 -31.98 12.96
CA VAL A 291 0.39 -30.91 13.45
C VAL A 291 0.96 -30.34 14.74
N LEU A 292 1.16 -29.03 14.76
CA LEU A 292 1.69 -28.27 15.87
C LEU A 292 0.54 -27.54 16.57
N ASN A 293 0.30 -27.89 17.82
CA ASN A 293 -0.71 -27.22 18.64
C ASN A 293 -0.11 -25.95 19.28
N GLY A 294 -0.72 -24.79 19.00
CA GLY A 294 -0.28 -23.51 19.54
C GLY A 294 -0.41 -23.44 21.07
N GLY A 295 -1.51 -23.98 21.59
CA GLY A 295 -1.78 -24.04 23.01
C GLY A 295 -2.19 -22.68 23.58
N GLY A 296 -2.97 -21.93 22.81
CA GLY A 296 -3.74 -20.78 23.29
C GLY A 296 -4.92 -21.20 24.18
N GLU A 297 -6.00 -20.44 24.11
CA GLU A 297 -7.17 -20.62 24.97
C GLU A 297 -8.06 -21.80 24.56
N LYS A 298 -8.81 -22.31 25.54
CA LYS A 298 -9.65 -23.50 25.35
C LYS A 298 -11.07 -23.20 24.87
N TRP A 299 -11.41 -21.94 24.63
CA TRP A 299 -12.75 -21.49 24.27
C TRP A 299 -12.96 -21.39 22.74
N GLY A 300 -14.21 -21.45 22.30
CA GLY A 300 -14.58 -21.44 20.87
C GLY A 300 -14.37 -22.80 20.17
N SER A 301 -14.62 -22.81 18.86
CA SER A 301 -14.56 -24.00 18.00
C SER A 301 -13.44 -23.88 16.96
N TRP A 302 -12.87 -25.02 16.56
CA TRP A 302 -11.85 -25.06 15.52
C TRP A 302 -12.50 -24.89 14.14
N GLY A 303 -12.02 -23.92 13.37
CA GLY A 303 -12.41 -23.74 11.97
C GLY A 303 -11.86 -24.83 11.04
N LYS A 304 -12.15 -24.71 9.75
CA LYS A 304 -11.59 -25.60 8.72
C LYS A 304 -10.09 -25.34 8.53
N TRP A 305 -9.34 -26.39 8.21
CA TRP A 305 -7.94 -26.28 7.81
C TRP A 305 -7.81 -25.48 6.51
N LYS A 306 -6.88 -24.52 6.51
CA LYS A 306 -6.42 -23.79 5.32
C LYS A 306 -5.00 -24.23 5.02
N LYS A 307 -4.77 -24.74 3.81
CA LYS A 307 -3.48 -25.30 3.40
C LYS A 307 -2.95 -24.58 2.16
N CYS A 308 -1.65 -24.37 2.12
CA CYS A 308 -0.95 -23.87 0.97
C CYS A 308 -1.05 -24.87 -0.20
N PRO A 309 -1.04 -24.39 -1.46
CA PRO A 309 -0.89 -25.23 -2.63
C PRO A 309 0.35 -26.15 -2.56
N ARG A 310 0.32 -27.26 -3.28
CA ARG A 310 1.49 -28.16 -3.36
C ARG A 310 2.72 -27.41 -3.86
N GLY A 311 3.88 -27.66 -3.24
CA GLY A 311 5.12 -26.98 -3.57
C GLY A 311 5.19 -25.53 -3.06
N SER A 312 4.37 -25.15 -2.10
CA SER A 312 4.44 -23.83 -1.44
C SER A 312 4.37 -23.96 0.08
N ALA A 313 4.91 -22.96 0.77
CA ALA A 313 4.94 -22.89 2.23
C ALA A 313 4.64 -21.47 2.71
N ILE A 314 4.29 -21.35 4.00
CA ILE A 314 3.98 -20.08 4.63
C ILE A 314 5.24 -19.22 4.65
N CYS A 315 5.14 -18.01 4.12
CA CYS A 315 6.22 -17.05 4.00
C CYS A 315 5.88 -15.68 4.60
N GLY A 316 4.64 -15.45 5.04
CA GLY A 316 4.26 -14.17 5.62
C GLY A 316 3.03 -14.24 6.49
N ILE A 317 2.85 -13.21 7.31
CA ILE A 317 1.74 -13.09 8.24
C ILE A 317 1.22 -11.66 8.28
N THR A 318 -0.10 -11.53 8.35
CA THR A 318 -0.79 -10.28 8.66
C THR A 318 -1.82 -10.57 9.75
N THR A 319 -1.80 -9.79 10.82
CA THR A 319 -2.72 -9.89 11.97
C THR A 319 -3.69 -8.72 11.97
N ASN A 320 -4.92 -8.96 12.38
CA ASN A 320 -5.92 -7.93 12.65
C ASN A 320 -6.13 -7.86 14.18
N VAL A 321 -5.89 -6.68 14.75
CA VAL A 321 -5.93 -6.46 16.20
C VAL A 321 -6.84 -5.26 16.47
N GLN A 322 -7.72 -5.37 17.45
CA GLN A 322 -8.60 -4.28 17.87
C GLN A 322 -7.86 -3.29 18.78
N GLU A 323 -8.12 -1.98 18.63
CA GLU A 323 -7.60 -0.92 19.52
C GLU A 323 -8.45 -0.81 20.81
N PRO A 324 -7.86 -0.36 21.95
CA PRO A 324 -8.58 -0.31 23.22
C PRO A 324 -9.62 0.82 23.19
N GLN A 325 -10.87 0.51 23.55
CA GLN A 325 -11.99 1.45 23.52
C GLN A 325 -12.05 2.43 24.72
N GLY A 326 -10.98 2.52 25.53
CA GLY A 326 -10.91 3.49 26.63
C GLY A 326 -9.90 3.12 27.71
N PRO A 327 -9.72 3.99 28.73
CA PRO A 327 -8.71 3.81 29.79
C PRO A 327 -9.05 2.73 30.83
N MET A 328 -10.23 2.10 30.76
CA MET A 328 -10.67 1.07 31.72
C MET A 328 -11.20 -0.22 31.07
N LEU A 329 -10.93 -0.41 29.77
CA LEU A 329 -11.36 -1.61 29.04
C LEU A 329 -10.15 -2.29 28.38
N ASP A 330 -10.00 -3.58 28.64
CA ASP A 330 -8.94 -4.50 28.25
C ASP A 330 -9.14 -5.08 26.83
N ASP A 331 -9.57 -4.26 25.89
CA ASP A 331 -10.01 -4.71 24.56
C ASP A 331 -8.91 -4.67 23.49
N LEU A 332 -7.66 -5.08 23.83
CA LEU A 332 -6.58 -5.23 22.84
C LEU A 332 -6.35 -6.72 22.54
N ALA A 333 -7.19 -7.30 21.68
CA ALA A 333 -7.13 -8.71 21.30
C ALA A 333 -6.92 -8.92 19.79
N LEU A 334 -6.28 -10.04 19.42
CA LEU A 334 -6.18 -10.49 18.03
C LEU A 334 -7.55 -11.02 17.58
N VAL A 335 -8.18 -10.26 16.68
CA VAL A 335 -9.48 -10.60 16.12
C VAL A 335 -9.32 -11.75 15.14
N THR A 336 -8.43 -11.59 14.16
CA THR A 336 -8.17 -12.60 13.11
C THR A 336 -6.77 -12.44 12.50
N LEU A 337 -6.37 -13.39 11.65
CA LEU A 337 -5.09 -13.38 10.96
C LEU A 337 -5.17 -14.01 9.57
N ARG A 338 -4.21 -13.63 8.73
CA ARG A 338 -3.99 -14.17 7.39
C ARG A 338 -2.52 -14.54 7.23
N MET A 339 -2.26 -15.53 6.38
CA MET A 339 -0.90 -15.96 6.07
C MET A 339 -0.68 -16.09 4.57
N ASP A 340 0.49 -15.67 4.12
CA ASP A 340 0.90 -15.75 2.73
C ASP A 340 1.60 -17.08 2.45
N CYS A 341 1.22 -17.75 1.37
CA CYS A 341 1.95 -18.90 0.83
C CYS A 341 2.85 -18.44 -0.32
N CYS A 342 4.12 -18.83 -0.28
CA CYS A 342 5.08 -18.61 -1.37
C CYS A 342 5.58 -19.95 -1.93
N SER A 343 5.89 -20.01 -3.22
CA SER A 343 6.49 -21.20 -3.84
C SER A 343 7.77 -21.61 -3.12
N LEU A 344 7.96 -22.89 -2.83
CA LEU A 344 9.24 -23.42 -2.36
C LEU A 344 10.30 -23.36 -3.46
#